data_AF-A0A2M7WXF3-F1
#
_entry.id   AF-A0A2M7WXF3-F1
#
_cell.length_a   1.000
_cell.length_b   1.000
_cell.length_c   1.000
_cell.angle_alpha   90.00
_cell.angle_beta   90.00
_cell.angle_gamma   90.00
#
_symmetry.space_group_name_H-M   'P 1'
#
loop_
_entity.id
_entity.type
_entity.pdbx_description
1 polymer ?
#
loop_
_entity_poly.entity_id
_entity_poly.type
_entity_poly.pdbx_seq_one_letter_code
_entity_poly.pdbx_strand_id
1 'polypeptide(L)'
;FENAILDELVKMTAIDLPDVLIEHELVSMMKGLETQLVPLKIKLQDYLKEKNETEEKLKEKWKPVAEKRVKLEFALAEVTALEKIEVTEPEIEAVVHSVADQKIRAELEKPEQKVYIKYSLQREKTLEKLKKLASGN
;
A
#
# COMPACT_ATOMS: atom_id res chain seq x y z
N PHE A 1 15.47 8.70 3.49
CA PHE A 1 15.25 8.30 4.88
C PHE A 1 14.11 7.30 5.02
N GLU A 2 12.89 7.61 4.57
CA GLU A 2 11.75 6.68 4.64
C GLU A 2 12.02 5.33 3.96
N ASN A 3 12.49 5.31 2.71
CA ASN A 3 12.83 4.06 2.02
C ASN A 3 13.92 3.23 2.73
N ALA A 4 14.87 3.86 3.44
CA ALA A 4 15.93 3.13 4.12
C ALA A 4 15.41 2.38 5.37
N ILE A 5 14.46 2.97 6.10
CA ILE A 5 13.81 2.36 7.26
C ILE A 5 12.97 1.16 6.82
N LEU A 6 12.22 1.32 5.73
CA LEU A 6 11.39 0.25 5.17
C LEU A 6 12.25 -0.90 4.65
N ASP A 7 13.39 -0.58 4.03
CA ASP A 7 14.33 -1.59 3.54
C ASP A 7 14.95 -2.39 4.69
N GLU A 8 15.31 -1.74 5.79
CA GLU A 8 15.83 -2.41 6.97
C GLU A 8 14.77 -3.28 7.65
N LEU A 9 13.53 -2.79 7.74
CA LEU A 9 12.40 -3.56 8.25
C LEU A 9 12.17 -4.83 7.43
N VAL A 10 12.25 -4.75 6.10
CA VAL A 10 12.14 -5.93 5.22
C VAL A 10 13.30 -6.91 5.42
N LYS A 11 14.53 -6.44 5.64
CA LYS A 11 15.68 -7.33 5.89
C LYS A 11 15.57 -8.09 7.22
N MET A 12 15.04 -7.44 8.26
CA MET A 12 14.82 -8.06 9.56
C MET A 12 13.67 -9.08 9.54
N THR A 13 12.82 -9.01 8.51
CA THR A 13 11.62 -9.85 8.38
C THR A 13 11.97 -11.16 7.66
N ALA A 14 12.19 -12.21 8.45
CA ALA A 14 12.37 -13.57 7.94
C ALA A 14 11.00 -14.26 7.78
N ILE A 15 10.31 -13.95 6.68
CA ILE A 15 9.04 -14.59 6.32
C ILE A 15 9.22 -15.33 4.99
N ASP A 16 8.80 -16.60 4.98
CA ASP A 16 8.62 -17.36 3.76
C ASP A 16 7.25 -16.99 3.15
N LEU A 17 7.27 -16.38 1.97
CA LEU A 17 6.07 -15.87 1.32
C LEU A 17 5.55 -16.87 0.29
N PRO A 18 4.29 -17.32 0.42
CA PRO A 18 3.64 -18.10 -0.62
C PRO A 18 3.59 -17.33 -1.96
N ASP A 19 3.90 -18.00 -3.07
CA ASP A 19 3.88 -17.40 -4.42
C ASP A 19 2.53 -16.74 -4.75
N VAL A 20 1.42 -17.31 -4.27
CA VAL A 20 0.07 -16.75 -4.47
C VAL A 20 -0.08 -15.32 -3.93
N LEU A 21 0.63 -14.96 -2.86
CA LEU A 21 0.61 -13.60 -2.33
C LEU A 21 1.39 -12.63 -3.22
N ILE A 22 2.50 -13.09 -3.78
CA ILE A 22 3.32 -12.32 -4.72
C ILE A 22 2.54 -12.10 -6.01
N GLU A 23 1.87 -13.14 -6.52
CA GLU A 23 1.01 -13.05 -7.71
C GLU A 23 -0.15 -12.08 -7.49
N HIS A 24 -0.80 -12.12 -6.33
CA HIS A 24 -1.86 -11.19 -5.99
C HIS A 24 -1.36 -9.73 -5.98
N GLU A 25 -0.19 -9.47 -5.39
CA GLU A 25 0.41 -8.13 -5.43
C GLU A 25 0.80 -7.71 -6.84
N LEU A 26 1.32 -8.61 -7.68
CA LEU A 26 1.61 -8.31 -9.08
C LEU A 26 0.34 -7.92 -9.87
N VAL A 27 -0.79 -8.58 -9.61
CA VAL A 27 -2.08 -8.21 -10.20
C VAL A 27 -2.52 -6.82 -9.72
N SER A 28 -2.37 -6.52 -8.44
CA SER A 28 -2.65 -5.20 -7.87
C SER A 28 -1.79 -4.11 -8.51
N MET A 29 -0.49 -4.36 -8.64
CA MET A 29 0.47 -3.45 -9.30
C MET A 29 0.09 -3.19 -10.76
N MET A 30 -0.35 -4.22 -11.49
CA MET A 30 -0.79 -4.07 -12.89
C MET A 30 -2.05 -3.21 -13.00
N LYS A 31 -3.04 -3.45 -12.12
CA LYS A 31 -4.25 -2.60 -12.04
C LYS A 31 -3.90 -1.15 -11.69
N GLY A 32 -2.90 -0.96 -10.82
CA GLY A 32 -2.37 0.36 -10.47
C GLY A 32 -1.81 1.09 -11.68
N LEU A 33 -1.02 0.39 -12.52
CA LEU A 33 -0.53 0.95 -13.79
C LEU A 33 -1.69 1.28 -14.74
N GLU A 34 -2.64 0.37 -14.91
CA GLU A 34 -3.80 0.60 -15.77
C GLU A 34 -4.59 1.84 -15.32
N THR A 35 -4.83 1.99 -14.01
CA THR A 35 -5.51 3.15 -13.43
C THR A 35 -4.78 4.46 -13.73
N GLN A 36 -3.44 4.47 -13.76
CA GLN A 36 -2.65 5.64 -14.13
C GLN A 36 -2.73 5.97 -15.63
N LEU A 37 -2.96 4.97 -16.49
CA LEU A 37 -3.08 5.15 -17.94
C LEU A 37 -4.47 5.63 -18.38
N VAL A 38 -5.52 5.31 -17.60
CA VAL A 38 -6.91 5.70 -17.91
C VAL A 38 -7.08 7.20 -18.20
N PRO A 39 -6.58 8.14 -17.36
CA PRO A 39 -6.68 9.58 -17.63
C PRO A 39 -5.96 10.01 -18.92
N LEU A 40 -4.91 9.28 -19.31
CA LEU A 40 -4.14 9.53 -20.53
C LEU A 40 -4.81 8.93 -21.78
N LYS A 41 -5.92 8.20 -21.60
CA LYS A 41 -6.62 7.45 -22.66
C LYS A 41 -5.72 6.42 -23.36
N ILE A 42 -4.71 5.93 -22.66
CA ILE A 42 -3.79 4.91 -23.15
C ILE A 42 -4.27 3.54 -22.66
N LYS A 43 -4.37 2.55 -23.55
CA LYS A 43 -4.62 1.17 -23.15
C LYS A 43 -3.31 0.52 -22.68
N LEU A 44 -3.38 -0.31 -21.65
CA LEU A 44 -2.22 -1.06 -21.13
C LEU A 44 -1.48 -1.82 -22.24
N GLN A 45 -2.22 -2.48 -23.15
CA GLN A 45 -1.62 -3.20 -24.27
C GLN A 45 -0.80 -2.30 -25.20
N ASP A 46 -1.28 -1.07 -25.47
CA ASP A 46 -0.58 -0.14 -26.36
C ASP A 46 0.65 0.46 -25.66
N TYR A 47 0.56 0.71 -24.36
CA TYR A 47 1.70 1.10 -23.52
C TYR A 47 2.82 0.04 -23.55
N LEU A 48 2.46 -1.24 -23.34
CA LEU A 48 3.42 -2.33 -23.36
C LEU A 48 4.07 -2.51 -24.75
N LYS A 49 3.29 -2.38 -25.83
CA LYS A 49 3.79 -2.41 -27.21
C LYS A 49 4.82 -1.31 -27.47
N GLU A 50 4.54 -0.07 -27.09
CA GLU A 50 5.46 1.06 -27.27
C GLU A 50 6.80 0.80 -26.55
N LYS A 51 6.74 0.14 -25.38
CA LYS A 51 7.92 -0.24 -24.59
C LYS A 51 8.60 -1.53 -25.04
N ASN A 52 8.07 -2.22 -26.05
CA ASN A 52 8.51 -3.56 -26.46
C ASN A 52 8.53 -4.57 -25.27
N GLU A 53 7.61 -4.41 -24.32
CA GLU A 53 7.43 -5.27 -23.15
C GLU A 53 6.18 -6.14 -23.30
N THR A 54 6.12 -7.27 -22.59
CA THR A 54 4.90 -8.08 -22.43
C THR A 54 4.47 -8.05 -20.97
N GLU A 55 3.22 -8.41 -20.70
CA GLU A 55 2.72 -8.49 -19.33
C GLU A 55 3.54 -9.48 -18.49
N GLU A 56 3.94 -10.64 -19.05
CA GLU A 56 4.77 -11.61 -18.33
C GLU A 56 6.14 -11.03 -17.99
N LYS A 57 6.82 -10.40 -18.96
CA LYS A 57 8.13 -9.76 -18.74
C LYS A 57 8.05 -8.66 -17.70
N LEU A 58 6.97 -7.87 -17.72
CA LEU A 58 6.76 -6.82 -16.73
C LEU A 58 6.51 -7.42 -15.34
N LYS A 59 5.74 -8.50 -15.24
CA LYS A 59 5.54 -9.23 -13.97
C LYS A 59 6.83 -9.82 -13.43
N GLU A 60 7.67 -10.44 -14.28
CA GLU A 60 8.98 -10.96 -13.87
C GLU A 60 9.88 -9.85 -13.31
N LYS A 61 9.94 -8.70 -14.00
CA LYS A 61 10.69 -7.52 -13.57
C LYS A 61 10.15 -6.94 -12.26
N TRP A 62 8.84 -7.02 -12.03
CA TRP A 62 8.20 -6.54 -10.81
C TRP A 62 8.18 -7.54 -9.68
N LYS A 63 8.43 -8.84 -9.93
CA LYS A 63 8.37 -9.89 -8.90
C LYS A 63 9.20 -9.53 -7.65
N PRO A 64 10.46 -9.08 -7.75
CA PRO A 64 11.23 -8.68 -6.55
C PRO A 64 10.63 -7.49 -5.81
N VAL A 65 9.98 -6.58 -6.53
CA VAL A 65 9.31 -5.41 -5.94
C VAL A 65 8.02 -5.84 -5.24
N ALA A 66 7.24 -6.74 -5.85
CA ALA A 66 6.04 -7.31 -5.27
C ALA A 66 6.36 -8.09 -3.99
N GLU A 67 7.39 -8.95 -4.02
CA GLU A 67 7.89 -9.66 -2.84
C GLU A 67 8.24 -8.70 -1.70
N LYS A 68 8.99 -7.64 -2.00
CA LYS A 68 9.36 -6.62 -1.02
C LYS A 68 8.14 -5.91 -0.42
N ARG A 69 7.14 -5.59 -1.25
CA ARG A 69 5.89 -4.94 -0.79
C ARG A 69 5.08 -5.84 0.12
N VAL A 70 4.92 -7.12 -0.25
CA VAL A 70 4.21 -8.09 0.58
C VAL A 70 4.92 -8.27 1.91
N LYS A 71 6.25 -8.45 1.91
CA LYS A 71 7.04 -8.53 3.16
C LYS A 71 6.86 -7.29 4.02
N LEU A 72 6.94 -6.11 3.40
CA LEU A 72 6.79 -4.85 4.11
C LEU A 72 5.41 -4.74 4.76
N GLU A 73 4.34 -5.16 4.07
CA GLU A 73 3.00 -5.10 4.61
C GLU A 73 2.84 -5.99 5.85
N PHE A 74 3.38 -7.21 5.82
CA PHE A 74 3.41 -8.08 7.01
C PHE A 74 4.25 -7.49 8.14
N ALA A 75 5.42 -6.94 7.83
CA ALA A 75 6.29 -6.35 8.83
C ALA A 75 5.63 -5.11 9.49
N LEU A 76 4.96 -4.27 8.70
CA LEU A 76 4.21 -3.13 9.22
C LEU A 76 3.02 -3.58 10.07
N ALA A 77 2.30 -4.62 9.66
CA ALA A 77 1.21 -5.19 10.45
C ALA A 77 1.70 -5.69 11.81
N GLU A 78 2.83 -6.40 11.83
CA GLU A 78 3.46 -6.88 13.07
C GLU A 78 3.87 -5.73 13.98
N VAL A 79 4.55 -4.72 13.45
CA VAL A 79 4.91 -3.51 14.21
C VAL A 79 3.67 -2.81 14.75
N THR A 80 2.61 -2.69 13.95
CA THR A 80 1.33 -2.09 14.36
C THR A 80 0.75 -2.82 15.57
N ALA A 81 0.80 -4.15 15.58
CA ALA A 81 0.32 -4.99 16.67
C ALA A 81 1.21 -4.88 17.92
N LEU A 82 2.53 -4.97 17.77
CA LEU A 82 3.51 -4.87 18.86
C LEU A 82 3.44 -3.51 19.56
N GLU A 83 3.35 -2.44 18.77
CA GLU A 83 3.29 -1.06 19.25
C GLU A 83 1.88 -0.63 19.68
N LYS A 84 0.89 -1.54 19.58
CA LYS A 84 -0.52 -1.33 19.93
C LYS A 84 -1.08 -0.05 19.33
N ILE A 85 -0.88 0.11 18.02
CA ILE A 85 -1.30 1.31 17.32
C ILE A 85 -2.80 1.24 17.06
N GLU A 86 -3.51 2.11 17.79
CA GLU A 86 -4.95 2.24 17.70
C GLU A 86 -5.34 3.51 16.91
N VAL A 87 -6.45 3.38 16.18
CA VAL A 87 -7.11 4.50 15.51
C VAL A 87 -8.48 4.62 16.14
N THR A 88 -8.74 5.82 16.66
CA THR A 88 -9.98 6.15 17.34
C THR A 88 -11.06 6.55 16.33
N GLU A 89 -12.32 6.41 16.71
CA GLU A 89 -13.45 6.82 15.87
C GLU A 89 -13.40 8.31 15.47
N PRO A 90 -13.06 9.27 16.37
CA PRO A 90 -12.89 10.67 15.98
C PRO A 90 -11.84 10.91 14.88
N GLU A 91 -10.78 10.09 14.82
CA GLU A 91 -9.77 10.21 13.77
C GLU A 91 -10.31 9.72 12.41
N ILE A 92 -11.12 8.67 12.41
CA ILE A 92 -11.80 8.18 11.21
C ILE A 92 -12.80 9.24 10.73
N GLU A 93 -13.59 9.80 11.64
CA GLU A 93 -14.55 10.87 11.34
C GLU A 93 -13.86 12.12 10.80
N ALA A 94 -12.70 12.51 11.36
CA ALA A 94 -11.93 13.65 10.86
C ALA A 94 -11.53 13.47 9.38
N VAL A 95 -11.12 12.27 8.99
CA VAL A 95 -10.82 11.95 7.58
C VAL A 95 -12.06 12.06 6.71
N VAL A 96 -13.18 11.46 7.12
CA VAL A 96 -14.45 11.53 6.39
C VAL A 96 -14.92 12.99 6.23
N HIS A 97 -14.80 13.79 7.29
CA HIS A 97 -15.21 15.19 7.30
C HIS A 97 -14.24 16.13 6.59
N SER A 98 -13.02 15.69 6.27
CA SER A 98 -12.08 16.46 5.44
C SER A 98 -12.53 16.56 3.98
N VAL A 99 -13.38 15.63 3.52
CA VAL A 99 -13.85 15.58 2.14
C VAL A 99 -14.99 16.58 1.93
N ALA A 100 -14.80 17.56 1.06
CA ALA A 100 -15.78 18.61 0.79
C ALA A 100 -16.98 18.13 -0.06
N ASP A 101 -16.76 17.16 -0.94
CA ASP A 101 -17.82 16.59 -1.78
C ASP A 101 -18.76 15.71 -0.94
N GLN A 102 -20.04 16.10 -0.87
CA GLN A 102 -21.04 15.41 -0.06
C GLN A 102 -21.32 13.98 -0.53
N LYS A 103 -21.25 13.71 -1.84
CA LYS A 103 -21.49 12.38 -2.40
C LYS A 103 -20.33 11.44 -2.05
N ILE A 104 -19.10 11.93 -2.14
CA ILE A 104 -17.92 11.16 -1.74
C ILE A 104 -17.93 10.94 -0.23
N ARG A 105 -18.27 11.95 0.57
CA ARG A 105 -18.38 11.82 2.03
C ARG A 105 -19.38 10.73 2.43
N ALA A 106 -20.58 10.74 1.85
CA ALA A 106 -21.60 9.71 2.13
C ALA A 106 -21.12 8.29 1.78
N GLU A 107 -20.28 8.15 0.75
CA GLU A 107 -19.66 6.86 0.43
C GLU A 107 -18.66 6.43 1.52
N LEU A 108 -17.82 7.35 1.99
CA LEU A 108 -16.82 7.09 3.04
C LEU A 108 -17.43 6.81 4.42
N GLU A 109 -18.66 7.24 4.66
CA GLU A 109 -19.40 6.94 5.90
C GLU A 109 -19.82 5.47 6.01
N LYS A 110 -19.83 4.72 4.90
CA LYS A 110 -20.19 3.30 4.91
C LYS A 110 -19.22 2.47 5.77
N PRO A 111 -19.71 1.45 6.51
CA PRO A 111 -18.86 0.64 7.38
C PRO A 111 -17.63 0.06 6.70
N GLU A 112 -17.74 -0.41 5.46
CA GLU A 112 -16.64 -1.00 4.71
C GLU A 112 -15.54 0.03 4.41
N GLN A 113 -15.94 1.26 4.08
CA GLN A 113 -15.00 2.35 3.80
C GLN A 113 -14.35 2.87 5.09
N LYS A 114 -15.10 2.96 6.19
CA LYS A 114 -14.55 3.31 7.51
C LYS A 114 -13.50 2.30 7.97
N VAL A 115 -13.69 1.01 7.70
CA VAL A 115 -12.68 -0.03 7.97
C VAL A 115 -11.41 0.22 7.15
N TYR A 116 -11.53 0.54 5.86
CA TYR A 116 -10.38 0.88 5.03
C TYR A 116 -9.64 2.13 5.52
N ILE A 117 -10.37 3.20 5.88
CA ILE A 117 -9.80 4.42 6.46
C ILE A 117 -9.03 4.10 7.74
N LYS A 118 -9.62 3.27 8.63
CA LYS A 118 -8.95 2.82 9.85
C LYS A 118 -7.62 2.14 9.55
N TYR A 119 -7.59 1.18 8.62
CA TYR A 119 -6.35 0.49 8.24
C TYR A 119 -5.31 1.45 7.67
N SER A 120 -5.72 2.39 6.80
CA SER A 120 -4.82 3.40 6.24
C SER A 120 -4.20 4.29 7.34
N LEU A 121 -5.02 4.78 8.27
CA LEU A 121 -4.58 5.60 9.39
C LEU A 121 -3.65 4.83 10.33
N GLN A 122 -3.94 3.55 10.61
CA GLN A 122 -3.05 2.70 11.41
C GLN A 122 -1.68 2.59 10.74
N ARG A 123 -1.66 2.32 9.43
CA ARG A 123 -0.43 2.21 8.66
C ARG A 123 0.38 3.50 8.67
N GLU A 124 -0.26 4.65 8.49
CA GLU A 124 0.40 5.96 8.56
C GLU A 124 1.00 6.22 9.94
N LYS A 125 0.25 5.99 11.02
CA LYS A 125 0.75 6.11 12.39
C LYS A 125 1.94 5.18 12.67
N THR A 126 1.90 3.95 12.17
CA THR A 126 3.00 2.99 12.28
C THR A 126 4.26 3.51 11.61
N LEU A 127 4.13 4.03 10.40
CA LEU A 127 5.24 4.64 9.67
C LEU A 127 5.80 5.86 10.40
N GLU A 128 4.94 6.74 10.92
CA GLU A 128 5.39 7.89 11.71
C GLU A 128 6.14 7.47 12.98
N LYS A 129 5.66 6.45 13.69
CA LYS A 129 6.31 5.93 14.90
C LYS A 129 7.68 5.34 14.56
N LEU A 130 7.78 4.54 13.50
CA LEU A 130 9.05 4.00 13.01
C LEU A 130 10.03 5.13 12.62
N LYS A 131 9.56 6.18 11.95
CA LYS A 131 10.39 7.36 11.62
C LYS A 131 10.92 8.07 12.86
N LYS A 132 10.10 8.22 13.90
CA LYS A 132 10.51 8.84 15.18
C LYS A 132 11.55 8.00 15.90
N LEU A 133 11.39 6.68 15.93
CA LEU A 133 12.36 5.76 16.53
C LEU A 133 13.71 5.78 15.76
N ALA A 134 13.66 5.80 14.44
CA ALA A 134 14.87 5.83 13.61
C ALA A 134 15.60 7.19 13.61
N SER A 135 14.86 8.30 13.79
CA SER A 135 15.43 9.66 13.88
C SER A 135 15.86 10.04 15.31
N GLY A 136 15.53 9.21 16.30
CA GLY A 136 15.77 9.44 17.72
C GLY A 136 17.06 8.83 18.28
N ASN A 137 17.90 8.24 17.41
CA ASN A 137 19.25 7.77 17.71
C ASN A 137 20.29 8.57 16.91
#